data_AF-A0A7D9ICE4-F1
#
_entry.id   AF-A0A7D9ICE4-F1
#
_cell.length_a   1.000
_cell.length_b   1.000
_cell.length_c   1.000
_cell.angle_alpha   90.00
_cell.angle_beta   90.00
_cell.angle_gamma   90.00
#
_symmetry.space_group_name_H-M   'P 1'
#
loop_
_entity.id
_entity.type
_entity.pdbx_description
1 polymer ?
#
loop_
_entity_poly.entity_id
_entity_poly.type
_entity_poly.pdbx_seq_one_letter_code
_entity_poly.pdbx_strand_id
1 'polypeptide(L)'
;MEANVVHVETNMVSATPAPLVNPPITQTDLDNTMLELENGDQEWNLGDTGAGDYTITLRLPTGLSCVHCVLQWWYTTGNNWKGHEPETFVNCADIKILPATNPQTGTNEPPVTAPPATTQPAPPETNPTAPPSTAPPSSGCYAVSPTATDAWCTANCAAGYCPASHCACS
;
A
#
# COMPACT_ATOMS: atom_id res chain seq x y z
N MET A 1 -2.22 30.70 4.61
CA MET A 1 -2.64 29.29 4.74
C MET A 1 -1.37 28.50 4.59
N GLU A 2 -0.84 28.02 5.71
CA GLU A 2 0.37 27.19 5.69
C GLU A 2 0.01 25.89 4.98
N ALA A 3 0.81 25.55 3.98
CA ALA A 3 0.63 24.34 3.21
C ALA A 3 0.81 23.17 4.18
N ASN A 4 -0.27 22.43 4.37
CA ASN A 4 -0.22 21.08 4.88
C ASN A 4 0.62 20.26 3.90
N VAL A 5 1.90 20.09 4.21
CA VAL A 5 2.87 19.43 3.33
C VAL A 5 2.43 17.97 3.16
N VAL A 6 2.18 17.58 1.93
CA VAL A 6 1.97 16.20 1.53
C VAL A 6 3.25 15.76 0.82
N HIS A 7 3.99 14.84 1.41
CA HIS A 7 5.15 14.24 0.78
C HIS A 7 4.96 12.75 0.55
N VAL A 8 5.54 12.31 -0.56
CA VAL A 8 5.78 10.92 -0.89
C VAL A 8 7.27 10.68 -0.84
N GLU A 9 7.66 9.68 -0.06
CA GLU A 9 9.00 9.13 -0.03
C GLU A 9 8.99 7.78 -0.75
N THR A 10 10.10 7.43 -1.39
CA THR A 10 10.25 6.10 -1.99
C THR A 10 11.65 5.60 -1.75
N ASN A 11 11.75 4.41 -1.18
CA ASN A 11 12.99 3.76 -0.87
C ASN A 11 12.97 2.33 -1.43
N MET A 12 14.13 1.72 -1.50
CA MET A 12 14.22 0.33 -1.92
C MET A 12 15.30 -0.40 -1.16
N VAL A 13 15.16 -1.71 -1.01
CA VAL A 13 16.24 -2.57 -0.53
C VAL A 13 16.53 -3.63 -1.57
N SER A 14 17.81 -3.78 -1.91
CA SER A 14 18.31 -4.91 -2.69
C SER A 14 18.72 -6.04 -1.76
N ALA A 15 18.13 -7.22 -1.97
CA ALA A 15 18.55 -8.45 -1.30
C ALA A 15 19.86 -9.03 -1.85
N THR A 16 20.75 -8.27 -2.51
CA THR A 16 22.03 -8.81 -3.02
C THR A 16 23.13 -7.75 -3.19
N PRO A 17 24.41 -8.11 -3.00
CA PRO A 17 24.97 -9.46 -3.18
C PRO A 17 24.76 -10.42 -2.01
N ALA A 18 24.35 -9.93 -0.85
CA ALA A 18 23.94 -10.80 0.26
C ALA A 18 22.41 -10.96 0.24
N PRO A 19 21.86 -12.20 0.22
CA PRO A 19 20.42 -12.44 0.42
C PRO A 19 19.97 -11.61 1.62
N LEU A 20 18.74 -11.06 1.64
CA LEU A 20 18.18 -10.33 2.80
C LEU A 20 18.74 -10.93 4.10
N VAL A 21 19.77 -10.28 4.66
CA VAL A 21 20.75 -11.03 5.48
C VAL A 21 20.06 -11.59 6.72
N ASN A 22 18.97 -10.95 7.13
CA ASN A 22 18.02 -11.44 8.11
C ASN A 22 16.59 -11.08 7.65
N PRO A 23 15.75 -12.01 7.19
CA PRO A 23 14.32 -11.74 7.13
C PRO A 23 13.75 -11.52 8.54
N PRO A 24 12.75 -10.66 8.71
CA PRO A 24 12.08 -9.83 7.69
C PRO A 24 12.87 -8.55 7.33
N ILE A 25 12.61 -8.00 6.13
CA ILE A 25 13.06 -6.64 5.76
C ILE A 25 12.58 -5.66 6.83
N THR A 26 13.49 -4.83 7.35
CA THR A 26 13.16 -3.79 8.32
C THR A 26 13.07 -2.42 7.66
N GLN A 27 12.39 -1.47 8.32
CA GLN A 27 12.36 -0.08 7.84
C GLN A 27 13.76 0.52 7.76
N THR A 28 14.65 0.19 8.71
CA THR A 28 16.06 0.61 8.67
C THR A 28 16.79 0.12 7.42
N ASP A 29 16.48 -1.10 6.94
CA ASP A 29 17.09 -1.61 5.70
C ASP A 29 16.63 -0.81 4.48
N LEU A 30 15.37 -0.36 4.47
CA LEU A 30 14.79 0.46 3.40
C LEU A 30 15.32 1.90 3.43
N ASP A 31 15.38 2.52 4.61
CA ASP A 31 15.83 3.90 4.78
C ASP A 31 17.31 4.11 4.38
N ASN A 32 18.12 3.06 4.40
CA ASN A 32 19.51 3.10 3.95
C ASN A 32 19.66 3.32 2.43
N THR A 33 18.59 3.19 1.64
CA THR A 33 18.63 3.37 0.19
C THR A 33 17.37 4.11 -0.28
N MET A 34 17.27 5.36 0.16
CA MET A 34 16.28 6.31 -0.33
C MET A 34 16.56 6.65 -1.81
N LEU A 35 15.50 6.65 -2.62
CA LEU A 35 15.60 6.96 -4.04
C LEU A 35 15.48 8.46 -4.26
N GLU A 36 16.18 8.94 -5.28
CA GLU A 36 16.14 10.34 -5.67
C GLU A 36 15.20 10.55 -6.84
N LEU A 37 14.48 11.66 -6.83
CA LEU A 37 13.79 12.21 -7.98
C LEU A 37 14.79 12.69 -9.04
N GLU A 38 14.31 13.01 -10.24
CA GLU A 38 15.17 13.51 -11.33
C GLU A 38 15.96 14.77 -10.98
N ASN A 39 15.43 15.59 -10.08
CA ASN A 39 16.05 16.82 -9.59
C ASN A 39 17.03 16.59 -8.42
N GLY A 40 17.16 15.36 -7.93
CA GLY A 40 18.02 14.99 -6.80
C GLY A 40 17.34 15.06 -5.43
N ASP A 41 16.09 15.49 -5.34
CA ASP A 41 15.33 15.50 -4.08
C ASP A 41 14.87 14.08 -3.72
N GLN A 42 14.59 13.82 -2.44
CA GLN A 42 14.14 12.51 -1.95
C GLN A 42 12.63 12.47 -1.62
N GLU A 43 12.00 13.64 -1.60
CA GLU A 43 10.57 13.80 -1.29
C GLU A 43 9.85 14.40 -2.50
N TRP A 44 8.77 13.77 -2.91
CA TRP A 44 7.87 14.31 -3.93
C TRP A 44 6.64 14.92 -3.28
N ASN A 45 6.38 16.20 -3.56
CA ASN A 45 5.21 16.90 -3.03
C ASN A 45 4.02 16.76 -3.97
N LEU A 46 2.85 16.40 -3.42
CA LEU A 46 1.60 16.40 -4.18
C LEU A 46 1.15 17.85 -4.43
N GLY A 47 1.16 18.26 -5.69
CA GLY A 47 0.91 19.65 -6.09
C GLY A 47 -0.56 20.10 -6.05
N ASP A 48 -1.50 19.18 -5.83
CA ASP A 48 -2.94 19.46 -5.81
C ASP A 48 -3.70 18.51 -4.84
N THR A 49 -5.03 18.63 -4.80
CA THR A 49 -5.91 17.80 -3.95
C THR A 49 -6.85 16.92 -4.77
N GLY A 50 -6.57 16.77 -6.06
CA GLY A 50 -7.37 15.97 -6.98
C GLY A 50 -7.28 14.48 -6.67
N ALA A 51 -8.28 13.72 -7.11
CA ALA A 51 -8.13 12.28 -7.24
C ALA A 51 -7.67 11.96 -8.66
N GLY A 52 -6.67 11.09 -8.79
CA GLY A 52 -6.15 10.68 -10.10
C GLY A 52 -4.86 9.90 -9.98
N ASP A 53 -4.30 9.59 -11.14
CA ASP A 53 -3.02 8.90 -11.25
C ASP A 53 -1.88 9.92 -11.20
N TYR A 54 -0.95 9.74 -10.26
CA TYR A 54 0.25 10.56 -10.13
C TYR A 54 1.47 9.71 -10.50
N THR A 55 2.29 10.24 -11.41
CA THR A 55 3.52 9.57 -11.87
C THR A 55 4.73 10.24 -11.24
N ILE A 56 5.54 9.44 -10.54
CA ILE A 56 6.79 9.87 -9.90
C ILE A 56 7.95 9.19 -10.61
N THR A 57 8.87 9.97 -11.16
CA THR A 57 10.08 9.45 -11.81
C THR A 57 11.23 9.42 -10.81
N LEU A 58 11.73 8.22 -10.55
CA LEU A 58 12.81 7.95 -9.59
C LEU A 58 14.08 7.49 -10.31
N ARG A 59 15.23 7.87 -9.75
CA ARG A 59 16.56 7.48 -10.21
C ARG A 59 17.02 6.26 -9.43
N LEU A 60 17.37 5.20 -10.16
CA LEU A 60 18.05 4.06 -9.57
C LEU A 60 19.49 4.42 -9.22
N PRO A 61 20.00 4.04 -8.03
CA PRO A 61 21.40 4.20 -7.67
C PRO A 61 22.33 3.54 -8.70
N THR A 62 23.47 4.17 -8.96
CA THR A 62 24.44 3.68 -9.95
C THR A 62 24.94 2.29 -9.55
N GLY A 63 24.88 1.34 -10.48
CA GLY A 63 25.36 -0.03 -10.26
C GLY A 63 24.41 -0.92 -9.48
N LEU A 64 23.23 -0.42 -9.10
CA LEU A 64 22.22 -1.23 -8.44
C LEU A 64 21.67 -2.28 -9.41
N SER A 65 21.73 -3.55 -9.01
CA SER A 65 21.07 -4.66 -9.67
C SER A 65 20.65 -5.68 -8.60
N CYS A 66 19.52 -6.33 -8.81
CA CYS A 66 18.96 -7.25 -7.83
C CYS A 66 17.99 -8.24 -8.49
N VAL A 67 17.89 -9.43 -7.91
CA VAL A 67 16.95 -10.47 -8.33
C VAL A 67 15.63 -10.36 -7.55
N HIS A 68 15.71 -10.04 -6.27
CA HIS A 68 14.59 -9.87 -5.35
C HIS A 68 14.79 -8.57 -4.58
N CYS A 69 14.24 -7.47 -5.08
CA CYS A 69 14.20 -6.20 -4.38
C CYS A 69 12.80 -5.94 -3.85
N VAL A 70 12.70 -5.17 -2.77
CA VAL A 70 11.45 -4.53 -2.38
C VAL A 70 11.57 -3.04 -2.61
N LEU A 71 10.62 -2.49 -3.35
CA LEU A 71 10.37 -1.06 -3.47
C LEU A 71 9.27 -0.71 -2.48
N GLN A 72 9.52 0.23 -1.57
CA GLN A 72 8.48 0.77 -0.69
C GLN A 72 8.14 2.20 -1.10
N TRP A 73 6.86 2.44 -1.29
CA TRP A 73 6.25 3.76 -1.38
C TRP A 73 5.67 4.13 -0.02
N TRP A 74 5.99 5.33 0.46
CA TRP A 74 5.48 5.89 1.71
C TRP A 74 4.83 7.24 1.44
N TYR A 75 3.58 7.40 1.84
CA TYR A 75 2.83 8.64 1.69
C TYR A 75 2.36 9.14 3.06
N THR A 76 2.82 10.33 3.42
CA THR A 76 2.35 11.05 4.61
C THR A 76 1.37 12.15 4.22
N THR A 77 0.16 12.08 4.77
CA THR A 77 -0.89 13.08 4.52
C THR A 77 -0.63 14.39 5.25
N GLY A 78 -1.25 15.48 4.76
CA GLY A 78 -1.20 16.78 5.41
C GLY A 78 -2.45 17.11 6.26
N ASN A 79 -3.31 16.15 6.61
CA ASN A 79 -4.60 16.46 7.24
C ASN A 79 -4.54 16.57 8.78
N ASN A 80 -3.36 16.80 9.37
CA ASN A 80 -3.15 16.81 10.82
C ASN A 80 -3.46 18.16 11.48
N TRP A 81 -4.74 18.50 11.63
CA TRP A 81 -5.17 19.66 12.41
C TRP A 81 -5.03 19.37 13.93
N LYS A 82 -4.51 20.35 14.70
CA LYS A 82 -4.37 20.34 16.18
C LYS A 82 -3.30 19.41 16.79
N GLY A 83 -2.20 19.17 16.10
CA GLY A 83 -1.02 18.52 16.70
C GLY A 83 -1.14 17.01 16.85
N HIS A 84 -1.99 16.39 16.03
CA HIS A 84 -1.98 14.94 15.83
C HIS A 84 -0.88 14.57 14.82
N GLU A 85 -0.40 13.33 14.88
CA GLU A 85 0.47 12.79 13.84
C GLU A 85 -0.32 12.63 12.53
N PRO A 86 0.27 12.92 11.36
CA PRO A 86 -0.38 12.71 10.08
C PRO A 86 -0.66 11.23 9.82
N GLU A 87 -1.76 10.94 9.11
CA GLU A 87 -2.02 9.60 8.60
C GLU A 87 -0.99 9.23 7.54
N THR A 88 -0.52 7.98 7.56
CA THR A 88 0.45 7.44 6.60
C THR A 88 -0.10 6.22 5.86
N PHE A 89 0.24 6.13 4.58
CA PHE A 89 -0.07 5.01 3.70
C PHE A 89 1.23 4.42 3.17
N VAL A 90 1.39 3.10 3.27
CA VAL A 90 2.62 2.41 2.88
C VAL A 90 2.28 1.25 1.96
N ASN A 91 3.00 1.13 0.84
CA ASN A 91 2.91 -0.04 -0.04
C ASN A 91 4.30 -0.56 -0.39
N CYS A 92 4.41 -1.88 -0.56
CA CYS A 92 5.63 -2.55 -0.95
C CYS A 92 5.38 -3.35 -2.25
N ALA A 93 6.36 -3.35 -3.15
CA ALA A 93 6.34 -4.10 -4.39
C ALA A 93 7.63 -4.92 -4.57
N ASP A 94 7.50 -6.18 -4.94
CA ASP A 94 8.63 -7.04 -5.32
C ASP A 94 9.08 -6.73 -6.76
N ILE A 95 10.34 -6.35 -6.94
CA ILE A 95 10.91 -5.98 -8.24
C ILE A 95 12.25 -6.66 -8.52
N LYS A 96 12.67 -6.63 -9.78
CA LYS A 96 13.97 -7.09 -10.27
C LYS A 96 14.65 -5.97 -11.05
N ILE A 97 15.91 -5.67 -10.74
CA ILE A 97 16.71 -4.65 -11.42
C ILE A 97 17.84 -5.34 -12.17
N LEU A 98 17.86 -5.19 -13.49
CA LEU A 98 18.89 -5.77 -14.35
C LEU A 98 20.12 -4.83 -14.44
N PRO A 99 21.34 -5.37 -14.60
CA PRO A 99 22.54 -4.56 -14.83
C PRO A 99 22.44 -3.75 -16.13
N ALA A 100 22.91 -2.50 -16.09
CA ALA A 100 22.86 -1.57 -17.22
C ALA A 100 23.63 -2.05 -18.49
N THR A 101 24.60 -2.95 -18.35
CA THR A 101 25.40 -3.50 -19.46
C THR A 101 24.73 -4.61 -20.25
N ASN A 102 23.51 -5.00 -19.90
CA ASN A 102 22.68 -5.87 -20.73
C ASN A 102 21.60 -5.03 -21.45
N PRO A 103 21.90 -4.38 -22.61
CA PRO A 103 20.83 -4.02 -23.52
C PRO A 103 20.14 -5.33 -23.90
N GLN A 104 18.82 -5.43 -23.68
CA GLN A 104 18.02 -6.62 -23.97
C GLN A 104 18.45 -7.27 -25.29
N THR A 105 19.26 -8.33 -25.20
CA THR A 105 19.08 -9.43 -26.15
C THR A 105 17.74 -9.99 -25.74
N GLY A 106 16.74 -9.82 -26.61
CA GLY A 106 15.39 -10.33 -26.42
C GLY A 106 15.42 -11.84 -26.24
N THR A 107 15.71 -12.28 -25.03
CA THR A 107 15.27 -13.56 -24.55
C THR A 107 13.79 -13.37 -24.29
N ASN A 108 12.98 -14.23 -24.90
CA ASN A 108 11.58 -14.36 -24.57
C ASN A 108 11.50 -14.64 -23.07
N GLU A 109 11.42 -13.59 -22.26
CA GLU A 109 10.96 -13.71 -20.89
C GLU A 109 9.53 -14.23 -21.01
N PRO A 110 9.19 -15.35 -20.37
CA PRO A 110 7.80 -15.79 -20.29
C PRO A 110 6.95 -14.58 -19.88
N PRO A 111 5.77 -14.34 -20.48
CA PRO A 111 4.90 -13.27 -20.04
C PRO A 111 4.83 -13.30 -18.53
N VAL A 112 5.10 -12.15 -17.88
CA VAL A 112 5.05 -11.98 -16.44
C VAL A 112 3.76 -12.61 -15.97
N THR A 113 3.85 -13.86 -15.54
CA THR A 113 2.74 -14.55 -14.93
C THR A 113 2.68 -13.82 -13.61
N ALA A 114 1.53 -13.20 -13.33
CA ALA A 114 1.28 -12.61 -12.01
C ALA A 114 1.89 -13.55 -10.97
N PRO A 115 2.69 -13.05 -10.01
CA PRO A 115 3.29 -13.89 -8.99
C PRO A 115 2.21 -14.89 -8.54
N PRO A 116 2.48 -16.21 -8.53
CA PRO A 116 1.49 -17.16 -8.06
C PRO A 116 1.02 -16.59 -6.73
N ALA A 117 -0.28 -16.28 -6.64
CA ALA A 117 -0.85 -15.63 -5.48
C ALA A 117 -0.24 -16.35 -4.30
N THR A 118 0.62 -15.65 -3.55
CA THR A 118 1.16 -16.23 -2.35
C THR A 118 -0.09 -16.58 -1.57
N THR A 119 -0.28 -17.87 -1.32
CA THR A 119 -1.09 -18.28 -0.19
C THR A 119 -0.34 -17.75 1.02
N GLN A 120 -0.45 -16.45 1.26
CA GLN A 120 -0.50 -15.94 2.61
C GLN A 120 -1.42 -16.93 3.31
N PRO A 121 -0.98 -17.61 4.37
CA PRO A 121 -1.90 -18.34 5.21
C PRO A 121 -3.01 -17.34 5.48
N ALA A 122 -4.23 -17.62 4.98
CA ALA A 122 -5.36 -16.78 5.29
C ALA A 122 -5.27 -16.53 6.79
N PRO A 123 -5.26 -15.26 7.26
CA PRO A 123 -5.41 -14.99 8.68
C PRO A 123 -6.52 -15.93 9.14
N PRO A 124 -6.27 -16.79 10.14
CA PRO A 124 -7.04 -18.01 10.35
C PRO A 124 -8.49 -17.70 10.09
N GLU A 125 -9.02 -18.25 8.99
CA GLU A 125 -10.41 -18.07 8.63
C GLU A 125 -11.20 -18.67 9.78
N THR A 126 -11.60 -17.83 10.72
CA THR A 126 -12.72 -18.10 11.60
C THR A 126 -13.92 -18.06 10.68
N ASN A 127 -14.10 -19.10 9.87
CA ASN A 127 -15.14 -19.25 8.89
C ASN A 127 -16.47 -18.99 9.61
N PRO A 128 -17.06 -17.78 9.54
CA PRO A 128 -18.39 -17.60 10.05
C PRO A 128 -19.21 -18.19 8.93
N THR A 129 -19.68 -19.42 9.15
CA THR A 129 -20.69 -20.06 8.32
C THR A 129 -21.66 -18.98 7.85
N ALA A 130 -21.65 -18.68 6.55
CA ALA A 130 -22.50 -17.63 6.00
C ALA A 130 -23.93 -17.92 6.47
N PRO A 131 -24.55 -17.02 7.27
CA PRO A 131 -25.94 -17.22 7.61
C PRO A 131 -26.75 -17.10 6.31
N PRO A 132 -27.78 -17.94 6.13
CA PRO A 132 -28.57 -17.94 4.92
C PRO A 132 -29.12 -16.54 4.65
N SER A 133 -29.00 -16.14 3.39
CA SER A 133 -29.61 -14.95 2.82
C SER A 133 -31.12 -14.99 3.03
N THR A 134 -31.58 -14.23 4.02
CA THR A 134 -32.93 -13.68 4.12
C THR A 134 -32.88 -12.47 5.06
N ALA A 135 -32.54 -11.29 4.53
CA ALA A 135 -32.75 -10.04 5.26
C ALA A 135 -33.66 -9.10 4.44
N PRO A 136 -34.82 -8.69 4.99
CA PRO A 136 -35.73 -7.71 4.39
C PRO A 136 -35.09 -6.30 4.34
N PRO A 137 -35.73 -5.31 3.70
CA PRO A 137 -35.17 -3.96 3.59
C PRO A 137 -35.05 -3.31 4.98
N SER A 138 -33.83 -3.22 5.50
CA SER A 138 -33.55 -2.77 6.86
C SER A 138 -33.47 -1.24 6.94
N SER A 139 -34.58 -0.59 7.27
CA SER A 139 -34.55 0.75 7.87
C SER A 139 -34.33 0.60 9.37
N GLY A 140 -33.08 0.72 9.85
CA GLY A 140 -32.77 0.66 11.29
C GLY A 140 -31.36 0.18 11.67
N CYS A 141 -30.37 0.32 10.80
CA CYS A 141 -29.00 -0.14 11.09
C CYS A 141 -28.17 0.91 11.85
N TYR A 142 -27.48 0.49 12.91
CA TYR A 142 -26.61 1.34 13.74
C TYR A 142 -25.25 0.67 14.01
N ALA A 143 -24.26 1.47 14.42
CA ALA A 143 -22.92 1.00 14.67
C ALA A 143 -22.79 0.32 16.05
N VAL A 144 -22.10 -0.83 16.07
CA VAL A 144 -21.73 -1.55 17.30
C VAL A 144 -20.21 -1.59 17.51
N SER A 145 -19.45 -1.00 16.59
CA SER A 145 -17.99 -0.84 16.67
C SER A 145 -17.61 0.64 16.76
N PRO A 146 -16.58 0.99 17.54
CA PRO A 146 -16.03 2.36 17.59
C PRO A 146 -15.40 2.80 16.26
N THR A 147 -15.12 1.88 15.33
CA THR A 147 -14.58 2.17 14.00
C THR A 147 -15.66 2.46 12.95
N ALA A 148 -16.94 2.40 13.31
CA ALA A 148 -18.07 2.62 12.42
C ALA A 148 -19.02 3.70 12.97
N THR A 149 -19.84 4.26 12.08
CA THR A 149 -20.91 5.22 12.44
C THR A 149 -22.27 4.71 11.99
N ASP A 150 -23.34 5.18 12.63
CA ASP A 150 -24.72 4.78 12.28
C ASP A 150 -25.05 5.10 10.82
N ALA A 151 -24.55 6.22 10.31
CA ALA A 151 -24.71 6.62 8.91
C ALA A 151 -24.00 5.65 7.96
N TRP A 152 -22.78 5.23 8.31
CA TRP A 152 -22.04 4.23 7.53
C TRP A 152 -22.76 2.89 7.52
N CYS A 153 -23.28 2.44 8.67
CA CYS A 153 -24.05 1.19 8.77
C CYS A 153 -25.35 1.26 7.97
N THR A 154 -26.08 2.38 8.03
CA THR A 154 -27.31 2.56 7.24
C THR A 154 -27.05 2.44 5.74
N ALA A 155 -25.99 3.09 5.23
CA ALA A 155 -25.68 3.07 3.80
C ALA A 155 -25.17 1.70 3.31
N ASN A 156 -24.23 1.08 4.03
CA ASN A 156 -23.61 -0.17 3.59
C ASN A 156 -24.55 -1.37 3.74
N CYS A 157 -25.34 -1.41 4.82
CA CYS A 157 -26.32 -2.48 5.00
C CYS A 157 -27.45 -2.39 3.96
N ALA A 158 -27.90 -1.19 3.58
CA ALA A 158 -28.84 -1.01 2.47
C ALA A 158 -28.27 -1.48 1.12
N ALA A 159 -26.95 -1.42 0.94
CA ALA A 159 -26.23 -1.92 -0.23
C ALA A 159 -25.89 -3.44 -0.15
N GLY A 160 -26.31 -4.13 0.92
CA GLY A 160 -26.05 -5.56 1.13
C GLY A 160 -24.72 -5.90 1.80
N TYR A 161 -23.93 -4.90 2.19
CA TYR A 161 -22.65 -5.06 2.89
C TYR A 161 -22.81 -4.70 4.36
N CYS A 162 -23.25 -5.67 5.17
CA CYS A 162 -23.55 -5.44 6.58
C CYS A 162 -22.71 -6.34 7.50
N PRO A 163 -21.44 -5.98 7.78
CA PRO A 163 -20.61 -6.77 8.69
C PRO A 163 -21.16 -6.69 10.12
N ALA A 164 -21.57 -7.82 10.68
CA ALA A 164 -22.10 -7.90 12.06
C ALA A 164 -21.10 -7.47 13.14
N SER A 165 -19.80 -7.42 12.82
CA SER A 165 -18.76 -6.87 13.70
C SER A 165 -18.78 -5.35 13.80
N HIS A 166 -19.42 -4.65 12.86
CA HIS A 166 -19.47 -3.20 12.80
C HIS A 166 -20.89 -2.66 12.89
N CYS A 167 -21.89 -3.41 12.43
CA CYS A 167 -23.28 -2.96 12.34
C CYS A 167 -24.28 -3.97 12.93
N ALA A 168 -25.33 -3.44 13.55
CA ALA A 168 -26.52 -4.20 13.94
C ALA A 168 -27.76 -3.55 13.30
N CYS A 169 -28.66 -4.37 12.74
CA CYS A 169 -29.91 -3.92 12.13
C CYS A 169 -31.10 -4.62 12.81
N SER A 170 -32.16 -3.87 13.08
CA SER A 170 -33.43 -4.36 13.64
C SER A 170 -34.55 -4.37 12.59
#